data_AF-A0A547MX68-F1
#
_entry.id   AF-A0A547MX68-F1
#
_cell.length_a   1.000
_cell.length_b   1.000
_cell.length_c   1.000
_cell.angle_alpha   90.00
_cell.angle_beta   90.00
_cell.angle_gamma   90.00
#
_symmetry.space_group_name_H-M   'P 1'
#
loop_
_entity.id
_entity.type
_entity.pdbx_description
1 polymer ?
#
loop_
_entity_poly.entity_id
_entity_poly.type
_entity_poly.pdbx_seq_one_letter_code
_entity_poly.pdbx_strand_id
1 'polypeptide(L)'
;MLEKSIRPPSASSWHTVAAQKKQIGLSMPDNTDSAETPKVADQPISDILLNQRYRNHLIGYFEWVSSHEEQRKYQAAVPYVHMPHEAFNQWEDYASDRILRYYVEPVFSVEEQQALRDYRAVLNSASEDTPQILPPLEQMIGTEPWERLRAAAEKALEIFMRRGSFDWEVEQFPTN
;
A
#
# COMPACT_ATOMS: atom_id res chain seq x y z
N MET A 1 -2.79 -1.14 -35.48
CA MET A 1 -2.02 -1.86 -34.46
C MET A 1 -1.08 -0.87 -33.81
N LEU A 2 -1.36 -0.47 -32.57
CA LEU A 2 -0.50 0.35 -31.74
C LEU A 2 -0.75 -0.09 -30.31
N GLU A 3 0.11 -0.98 -29.81
CA GLU A 3 0.19 -1.36 -28.40
C GLU A 3 0.59 -0.14 -27.59
N LYS A 4 -0.31 0.38 -26.75
CA LYS A 4 0.06 1.30 -25.69
C LYS A 4 0.57 0.46 -24.51
N SER A 5 1.89 0.33 -24.44
CA SER A 5 2.60 -0.15 -23.25
C SER A 5 2.33 0.82 -22.10
N ILE A 6 1.41 0.46 -21.22
CA ILE A 6 1.21 1.15 -19.94
C ILE A 6 2.22 0.54 -18.97
N ARG A 7 3.35 1.20 -18.77
CA ARG A 7 4.26 0.87 -17.66
C ARG A 7 3.60 1.32 -16.35
N PRO A 8 3.61 0.51 -15.29
CA PRO A 8 3.18 0.96 -13.97
C PRO A 8 4.12 2.08 -13.47
N PRO A 9 3.62 3.04 -12.68
CA PRO A 9 4.48 4.04 -12.06
C PRO A 9 5.49 3.34 -11.13
N SER A 10 6.78 3.63 -11.33
CA SER A 10 7.84 3.11 -10.47
C SER A 10 7.67 3.57 -9.02
N ALA A 11 8.17 2.79 -8.06
CA ALA A 11 8.20 3.06 -6.61
C ALA A 11 8.71 4.46 -6.20
N SER A 12 9.33 5.21 -7.12
CA SER A 12 9.71 6.61 -6.93
C SER A 12 8.51 7.58 -6.77
N SER A 13 7.31 7.21 -7.23
CA SER A 13 6.11 8.08 -7.16
C SER A 13 5.56 8.29 -5.74
N TRP A 14 5.93 7.44 -4.77
CA TRP A 14 5.43 7.52 -3.40
C TRP A 14 6.05 8.67 -2.58
N HIS A 15 7.15 9.26 -3.04
CA HIS A 15 7.86 10.33 -2.34
C HIS A 15 7.23 11.73 -2.52
N THR A 16 6.27 11.88 -3.43
CA THR A 16 5.66 13.19 -3.72
C THR A 16 4.53 13.56 -2.75
N VAL A 17 3.85 12.57 -2.14
CA VAL A 17 2.66 12.84 -1.31
C VAL A 17 3.03 13.32 0.10
N ALA A 18 4.19 12.91 0.64
CA ALA A 18 4.63 13.32 1.98
C ALA A 18 5.24 14.75 2.02
N ALA A 19 5.74 15.27 0.89
CA ALA A 19 6.39 16.58 0.83
C ALA A 19 5.40 17.77 0.70
N GLN A 20 4.14 17.52 0.34
CA GLN A 20 3.21 18.58 -0.03
C GLN A 20 2.40 19.17 1.14
N LYS A 21 2.59 18.67 2.38
CA LYS A 21 1.80 19.09 3.55
C LYS A 21 2.37 20.24 4.40
N LYS A 22 3.45 20.93 3.98
CA LYS A 22 4.11 21.92 4.87
C LYS A 22 4.42 23.29 4.29
N GLN A 23 3.62 23.81 3.35
CA GLN A 23 3.92 25.16 2.85
C GLN A 23 2.75 25.93 2.25
N ILE A 24 1.76 26.33 3.06
CA ILE A 24 1.00 27.57 2.77
C ILE A 24 0.61 28.24 4.09
N GLY A 25 1.27 29.36 4.38
CA GLY A 25 0.91 30.28 5.46
C GLY A 25 1.16 31.73 4.99
N LEU A 26 0.13 32.55 5.16
CA LEU A 26 0.03 34.02 5.11
C LEU A 26 -0.49 34.76 3.85
N SER A 27 -1.69 35.32 4.07
CA SER A 27 -2.22 36.67 3.76
C SER A 27 -2.72 37.05 2.36
N MET A 28 -4.03 37.30 2.32
CA MET A 28 -4.81 37.99 1.27
C MET A 28 -4.56 39.51 1.27
N PRO A 29 -4.84 40.17 0.13
CA PRO A 29 -5.88 41.20 0.17
C PRO A 29 -7.03 40.97 -0.83
N ASP A 30 -8.17 41.48 -0.40
CA ASP A 30 -9.51 41.51 -0.99
C ASP A 30 -9.58 42.28 -2.33
N ASN A 31 -10.18 41.69 -3.38
CA ASN A 31 -11.17 42.38 -4.23
C ASN A 31 -11.81 41.44 -5.28
N THR A 32 -13.14 41.34 -5.19
CA THR A 32 -14.16 41.33 -6.26
C THR A 32 -14.10 40.34 -7.43
N ASP A 33 -15.24 39.66 -7.56
CA ASP A 33 -15.89 39.16 -8.78
C ASP A 33 -15.25 37.91 -9.43
N SER A 34 -15.59 36.75 -8.86
CA SER A 34 -15.48 35.48 -9.58
C SER A 34 -16.80 34.77 -9.48
N ALA A 35 -17.45 34.62 -10.65
CA ALA A 35 -18.59 33.75 -10.86
C ALA A 35 -18.41 32.45 -10.08
N GLU A 36 -19.44 32.06 -9.31
CA GLU A 36 -19.49 30.76 -8.64
C GLU A 36 -19.28 29.66 -9.69
N THR A 37 -18.06 29.16 -9.77
CA THR A 37 -17.79 27.85 -10.36
C THR A 37 -18.71 26.87 -9.63
N PRO A 38 -19.60 26.16 -10.33
CA PRO A 38 -20.45 25.17 -9.69
C PRO A 38 -19.53 24.19 -8.96
N LYS A 39 -19.71 24.13 -7.63
CA LYS A 39 -19.07 23.16 -6.76
C LYS A 39 -19.48 21.79 -7.29
N VAL A 40 -18.60 21.16 -8.08
CA VAL A 40 -18.77 19.78 -8.50
C VAL A 40 -18.94 19.02 -7.20
N ALA A 41 -20.15 18.54 -6.94
CA ALA A 41 -20.40 17.70 -5.79
C ALA A 41 -19.61 16.42 -6.04
N ASP A 42 -18.44 16.28 -5.40
CA ASP A 42 -17.67 15.04 -5.41
C ASP A 42 -18.62 13.92 -4.99
N GLN A 43 -18.98 13.06 -5.94
CA GLN A 43 -19.70 11.85 -5.60
C GLN A 43 -18.79 11.02 -4.70
N PRO A 44 -19.33 10.42 -3.63
CA PRO A 44 -18.54 9.55 -2.78
C PRO A 44 -18.02 8.37 -3.62
N ILE A 45 -16.75 8.01 -3.41
CA ILE A 45 -16.12 6.84 -4.04
C ILE A 45 -16.91 5.59 -3.64
N SER A 46 -17.18 4.69 -4.59
CA SER A 46 -17.85 3.42 -4.32
C SER A 46 -16.98 2.47 -3.48
N ASP A 47 -17.60 1.55 -2.74
CA ASP A 47 -16.88 0.54 -1.97
C ASP A 47 -16.01 -0.36 -2.87
N ILE A 48 -16.46 -0.64 -4.10
CA ILE A 48 -15.70 -1.42 -5.08
C ILE A 48 -14.42 -0.67 -5.47
N LEU A 49 -14.54 0.60 -5.88
CA LEU A 49 -13.38 1.39 -6.27
C LEU A 49 -12.42 1.60 -5.09
N LEU A 50 -12.95 1.82 -3.89
CA LEU A 50 -12.14 1.93 -2.68
C LEU A 50 -11.36 0.62 -2.41
N ASN A 51 -12.02 -0.52 -2.47
CA ASN A 51 -11.37 -1.82 -2.27
C ASN A 51 -10.34 -2.14 -3.36
N GLN A 52 -10.56 -1.72 -4.61
CA GLN A 52 -9.56 -1.85 -5.68
C GLN A 52 -8.27 -1.07 -5.34
N ARG A 53 -8.42 0.15 -4.82
CA ARG A 53 -7.28 0.98 -4.38
C ARG A 53 -6.54 0.32 -3.23
N TYR A 54 -7.25 -0.21 -2.25
CA TYR A 54 -6.62 -0.97 -1.16
C TYR A 54 -5.90 -2.22 -1.66
N ARG A 55 -6.49 -2.97 -2.59
CA ARG A 55 -5.84 -4.13 -3.23
C ARG A 55 -4.53 -3.72 -3.91
N ASN A 56 -4.52 -2.60 -4.64
CA ASN A 56 -3.31 -2.06 -5.26
C ASN A 56 -2.27 -1.61 -4.22
N HIS A 57 -2.70 -1.01 -3.10
CA HIS A 57 -1.79 -0.68 -2.00
C HIS A 57 -1.15 -1.93 -1.38
N LEU A 58 -1.91 -3.01 -1.21
CA LEU A 58 -1.39 -4.29 -0.73
C LEU A 58 -0.35 -4.89 -1.68
N ILE A 59 -0.55 -4.77 -2.99
CA ILE A 59 0.48 -5.15 -3.98
C ILE A 59 1.77 -4.37 -3.72
N GLY A 60 1.70 -3.04 -3.66
CA GLY A 60 2.88 -2.21 -3.40
C GLY A 60 3.56 -2.52 -2.07
N TYR A 61 2.79 -2.80 -1.03
CA TYR A 61 3.30 -3.24 0.26
C TYR A 61 4.07 -4.56 0.15
N PHE A 62 3.50 -5.58 -0.50
CA PHE A 62 4.16 -6.88 -0.65
C PHE A 62 5.40 -6.80 -1.56
N GLU A 63 5.40 -5.94 -2.59
CA GLU A 63 6.56 -5.70 -3.44
C GLU A 63 7.78 -5.30 -2.63
N TRP A 64 7.66 -4.32 -1.74
CA TRP A 64 8.82 -3.85 -0.99
C TRP A 64 9.15 -4.80 0.18
N VAL A 65 8.16 -5.33 0.90
CA VAL A 65 8.42 -6.24 2.03
C VAL A 65 9.09 -7.53 1.58
N SER A 66 8.80 -8.02 0.38
CA SER A 66 9.39 -9.27 -0.15
C SER A 66 10.84 -9.14 -0.66
N SER A 67 11.37 -7.92 -0.77
CA SER A 67 12.67 -7.67 -1.41
C SER A 67 13.63 -6.89 -0.52
N HIS A 68 14.77 -7.51 -0.17
CA HIS A 68 15.85 -6.81 0.54
C HIS A 68 16.37 -5.58 -0.22
N GLU A 69 16.38 -5.62 -1.55
CA GLU A 69 16.82 -4.48 -2.35
C GLU A 69 15.85 -3.30 -2.19
N GLU A 70 14.55 -3.57 -2.29
CA GLU A 70 13.52 -2.53 -2.13
C GLU A 70 13.45 -2.02 -0.68
N GLN A 71 13.59 -2.89 0.32
CA GLN A 71 13.72 -2.49 1.73
C GLN A 71 14.89 -1.51 1.94
N ARG A 72 16.06 -1.78 1.34
CA ARG A 72 17.22 -0.89 1.41
C ARG A 72 16.99 0.43 0.68
N LYS A 73 16.37 0.39 -0.51
CA LYS A 73 15.99 1.59 -1.27
C LYS A 73 15.02 2.47 -0.46
N TYR A 74 14.01 1.85 0.16
CA TYR A 74 13.06 2.54 1.02
C TYR A 74 13.77 3.21 2.22
N GLN A 75 14.59 2.46 2.95
CA GLN A 75 15.36 2.99 4.09
C GLN A 75 16.30 4.14 3.68
N ALA A 76 16.90 4.06 2.49
CA ALA A 76 17.78 5.12 1.97
C ALA A 76 17.00 6.39 1.58
N ALA A 77 15.78 6.25 1.09
CA ALA A 77 14.95 7.37 0.68
C ALA A 77 14.28 8.09 1.86
N VAL A 78 14.00 7.36 2.95
CA VAL A 78 13.46 7.91 4.21
C VAL A 78 14.35 7.52 5.41
N PRO A 79 15.57 8.07 5.54
CA PRO A 79 16.57 7.61 6.52
C PRO A 79 16.18 7.79 7.99
N TYR A 80 15.19 8.64 8.27
CA TYR A 80 14.69 8.88 9.64
C TYR A 80 13.61 7.89 10.08
N VAL A 81 13.13 7.06 9.14
CA VAL A 81 12.13 6.04 9.40
C VAL A 81 12.83 4.72 9.66
N HIS A 82 12.42 4.00 10.70
CA HIS A 82 13.00 2.71 11.03
C HIS A 82 12.28 1.61 10.24
N MET A 83 12.85 1.21 9.11
CA MET A 83 12.16 0.36 8.12
C MET A 83 11.56 -0.93 8.72
N PRO A 84 12.26 -1.68 9.61
CA PRO A 84 11.63 -2.84 10.25
C PRO A 84 10.33 -2.53 10.98
N HIS A 85 10.20 -1.35 11.62
CA HIS A 85 8.94 -0.95 12.25
C HIS A 85 7.85 -0.67 11.22
N GLU A 86 8.19 -0.05 10.08
CA GLU A 86 7.22 0.19 9.01
C GLU A 86 6.64 -1.10 8.44
N ALA A 87 7.46 -2.14 8.28
CA ALA A 87 6.98 -3.43 7.78
C ALA A 87 5.88 -4.00 8.66
N PHE A 88 5.99 -3.89 9.98
CA PHE A 88 4.94 -4.35 10.89
C PHE A 88 3.76 -3.38 10.97
N ASN A 89 4.03 -2.07 11.03
CA ASN A 89 3.01 -1.06 11.33
C ASN A 89 2.11 -0.75 10.12
N GLN A 90 2.69 -0.61 8.92
CA GLN A 90 1.93 -0.24 7.72
C GLN A 90 0.88 -1.29 7.32
N TRP A 91 1.08 -2.55 7.71
CA TRP A 91 0.07 -3.58 7.51
C TRP A 91 -1.29 -3.18 8.10
N GLU A 92 -1.33 -2.57 9.28
CA GLU A 92 -2.59 -2.21 9.96
C GLU A 92 -3.35 -1.08 9.24
N ASP A 93 -2.65 -0.24 8.47
CA ASP A 93 -3.28 0.82 7.66
C ASP A 93 -4.14 0.25 6.53
N TYR A 94 -3.78 -0.95 6.03
CA TYR A 94 -4.43 -1.55 4.87
C TYR A 94 -5.14 -2.88 5.16
N ALA A 95 -4.84 -3.57 6.26
CA ALA A 95 -5.30 -4.95 6.46
C ALA A 95 -5.44 -5.35 7.93
N SER A 96 -5.92 -4.43 8.76
CA SER A 96 -6.41 -4.78 10.11
C SER A 96 -7.53 -5.83 10.06
N ASP A 97 -7.73 -6.58 11.15
CA ASP A 97 -8.81 -7.60 11.24
C ASP A 97 -10.22 -7.03 11.02
N ARG A 98 -10.39 -5.73 11.24
CA ARG A 98 -11.63 -5.03 10.91
C ARG A 98 -11.75 -4.82 9.39
N ILE A 99 -10.67 -4.40 8.74
CA ILE A 99 -10.63 -4.09 7.30
C ILE A 99 -10.71 -5.37 6.46
N LEU A 100 -10.00 -6.43 6.85
CA LEU A 100 -9.97 -7.71 6.11
C LEU A 100 -11.36 -8.32 5.86
N ARG A 101 -12.35 -8.04 6.72
CA ARG A 101 -13.74 -8.54 6.55
C ARG A 101 -14.46 -7.95 5.34
N TYR A 102 -13.99 -6.81 4.82
CA TYR A 102 -14.54 -6.16 3.64
C TYR A 102 -13.84 -6.60 2.35
N TYR A 103 -12.76 -7.38 2.45
CA TYR A 103 -12.01 -7.88 1.30
C TYR A 103 -12.65 -9.17 0.82
N VAL A 104 -13.62 -9.02 -0.06
CA VAL A 104 -14.42 -10.10 -0.64
C VAL A 104 -14.49 -9.99 -2.16
N GLU A 105 -15.02 -11.03 -2.80
CA GLU A 105 -15.33 -11.02 -4.23
C GLU A 105 -16.28 -9.87 -4.58
N PRO A 106 -16.16 -9.26 -5.78
CA PRO A 106 -15.28 -9.64 -6.89
C PRO A 106 -13.89 -8.99 -6.84
N VAL A 107 -13.65 -8.04 -5.92
CA VAL A 107 -12.39 -7.30 -5.87
C VAL A 107 -11.26 -8.19 -5.37
N PHE A 108 -11.46 -8.90 -4.27
CA PHE A 108 -10.51 -9.85 -3.71
C PHE A 108 -10.98 -11.28 -3.96
N SER A 109 -10.23 -12.00 -4.79
CA SER A 109 -10.49 -13.41 -5.04
C SER A 109 -10.36 -14.25 -3.77
N VAL A 110 -10.99 -15.43 -3.75
CA VAL A 110 -10.85 -16.36 -2.63
C VAL A 110 -9.38 -16.70 -2.32
N GLU A 111 -8.54 -16.84 -3.35
CA GLU A 111 -7.10 -17.08 -3.20
C GLU A 111 -6.38 -15.89 -2.57
N GLU A 112 -6.69 -14.65 -2.99
CA GLU A 112 -6.11 -13.44 -2.41
C GLU A 112 -6.53 -13.27 -0.95
N GLN A 113 -7.78 -13.55 -0.63
CA GLN A 113 -8.26 -13.55 0.75
C GLN A 113 -7.51 -14.55 1.63
N GLN A 114 -7.22 -15.74 1.10
CA GLN A 114 -6.42 -16.73 1.83
C GLN A 114 -4.97 -16.27 1.99
N ALA A 115 -4.37 -15.70 0.94
CA ALA A 115 -3.02 -15.15 1.00
C ALA A 115 -2.86 -14.07 2.08
N LEU A 116 -3.86 -13.20 2.24
CA LEU A 116 -3.88 -12.19 3.30
C LEU A 116 -3.94 -12.82 4.70
N ARG A 117 -4.75 -13.87 4.89
CA ARG A 117 -4.81 -14.61 6.17
C ARG A 117 -3.49 -15.30 6.49
N ASP A 118 -2.89 -15.95 5.50
CA ASP A 118 -1.62 -16.65 5.65
C ASP A 118 -0.50 -15.67 5.98
N TYR A 119 -0.44 -14.55 5.27
CA TYR A 119 0.51 -13.48 5.55
C TYR A 119 0.31 -12.91 6.97
N ARG A 120 -0.92 -12.63 7.37
CA ARG A 120 -1.24 -12.12 8.71
C ARG A 120 -0.75 -13.05 9.81
N ALA A 121 -0.95 -14.35 9.65
CA ALA A 121 -0.49 -15.35 10.61
C ALA A 121 1.04 -15.31 10.77
N VAL A 122 1.77 -15.20 9.65
CA VAL A 122 3.23 -15.07 9.67
C VAL A 122 3.66 -13.73 10.29
N LEU A 123 3.01 -12.63 9.95
CA LEU A 123 3.29 -11.30 10.51
C LEU A 123 3.17 -11.30 12.03
N ASN A 124 2.07 -11.84 12.56
CA ASN A 124 1.84 -11.93 14.00
C ASN A 124 2.93 -12.77 14.68
N SER A 125 3.22 -13.97 14.15
CA SER A 125 4.26 -14.85 14.70
C SER A 125 5.66 -14.24 14.60
N ALA A 126 6.01 -13.61 13.48
CA ALA A 126 7.29 -12.91 13.33
C ALA A 126 7.40 -11.74 14.32
N SER A 127 6.32 -11.00 14.57
CA SER A 127 6.30 -9.93 15.56
C SER A 127 6.55 -10.46 16.97
N GLU A 128 5.97 -11.60 17.34
CA GLU A 128 6.19 -12.27 18.64
C GLU A 128 7.64 -12.74 18.83
N ASP A 129 8.28 -13.17 17.74
CA ASP A 129 9.67 -13.67 17.74
C ASP A 129 10.73 -12.55 17.64
N THR A 130 10.30 -11.29 17.52
CA THR A 130 11.20 -10.13 17.45
C THR A 130 11.20 -9.32 18.73
N PRO A 131 12.32 -8.64 19.08
CA PRO A 131 12.34 -7.75 20.22
C PRO A 131 11.40 -6.55 20.02
N GLN A 132 10.84 -6.04 21.13
CA GLN A 132 9.93 -4.88 21.11
C GLN A 132 10.53 -3.64 20.43
N ILE A 133 11.84 -3.44 20.59
CA ILE A 133 12.62 -2.44 19.86
C ILE A 133 13.37 -3.19 18.77
N LEU A 134 12.97 -2.98 17.52
CA LEU A 134 13.53 -3.71 16.40
C LEU A 134 14.98 -3.22 16.13
N PRO A 135 15.92 -4.15 15.85
CA PRO A 135 17.23 -3.81 15.33
C PRO A 135 17.16 -3.09 13.97
N PRO A 136 18.23 -2.36 13.59
CA PRO A 136 18.36 -1.80 12.24
C PRO A 136 18.21 -2.87 11.15
N LEU A 137 17.74 -2.45 9.97
CA LEU A 137 17.49 -3.35 8.82
C LEU A 137 18.62 -4.37 8.57
N GLU A 138 19.87 -3.92 8.49
CA GLU A 138 20.98 -4.83 8.16
C GLU A 138 21.24 -5.89 9.25
N GLN A 139 20.76 -5.69 10.47
CA GLN A 139 20.81 -6.71 11.54
C GLN A 139 19.61 -7.65 11.49
N MET A 140 18.51 -7.24 10.84
CA MET A 140 17.31 -8.06 10.64
C MET A 140 17.45 -8.99 9.44
N ILE A 141 18.12 -8.55 8.36
CA ILE A 141 18.32 -9.38 7.16
C ILE A 141 19.07 -10.66 7.50
N GLY A 142 18.56 -11.79 7.01
CA GLY A 142 19.11 -13.12 7.31
C GLY A 142 18.68 -13.70 8.66
N THR A 143 17.97 -12.95 9.52
CA THR A 143 17.32 -13.54 10.69
C THR A 143 16.10 -14.35 10.28
N GLU A 144 15.84 -15.45 10.97
CA GLU A 144 14.70 -16.33 10.66
C GLU A 144 13.34 -15.60 10.63
N PRO A 145 12.95 -14.79 11.64
CA PRO A 145 11.64 -14.13 11.61
C PRO A 145 11.52 -13.14 10.45
N TRP A 146 12.61 -12.47 10.06
CA TRP A 146 12.61 -11.53 8.93
C TRP A 146 12.48 -12.24 7.59
N GLU A 147 13.27 -13.30 7.36
CA GLU A 147 13.19 -14.07 6.11
C GLU A 147 11.84 -14.77 5.96
N ARG A 148 11.26 -15.25 7.06
CA ARG A 148 9.93 -15.86 7.06
C ARG A 148 8.86 -14.84 6.66
N LEU A 149 8.91 -13.63 7.22
CA LEU A 149 8.01 -12.53 6.84
C LEU A 149 8.16 -12.15 5.37
N ARG A 150 9.41 -11.99 4.90
CA ARG A 150 9.75 -11.66 3.52
C ARG A 150 9.19 -12.71 2.54
N ALA A 151 9.41 -13.99 2.82
CA ALA A 151 8.93 -15.09 1.98
C ALA A 151 7.40 -15.19 1.97
N ALA A 152 6.73 -14.85 3.08
CA ALA A 152 5.27 -14.79 3.11
C ALA A 152 4.73 -13.63 2.24
N ALA A 153 5.37 -12.46 2.28
CA ALA A 153 5.03 -11.35 1.40
C ALA A 153 5.22 -11.72 -0.09
N GLU A 154 6.32 -12.41 -0.41
CA GLU A 154 6.60 -12.88 -1.78
C GLU A 154 5.50 -13.79 -2.32
N LYS A 155 5.05 -14.76 -1.51
CA LYS A 155 3.93 -15.65 -1.87
C LYS A 155 2.62 -14.91 -2.05
N ALA A 156 2.31 -13.96 -1.16
CA ALA A 156 1.10 -13.15 -1.28
C ALA A 156 1.13 -12.28 -2.55
N LEU A 157 2.28 -11.66 -2.84
CA LEU A 157 2.49 -10.89 -4.06
C LEU A 157 2.25 -11.74 -5.30
N GLU A 158 2.83 -12.95 -5.36
CA GLU A 158 2.63 -13.87 -6.48
C GLU A 158 1.14 -14.10 -6.77
N ILE A 159 0.33 -14.34 -5.73
CA ILE A 159 -1.10 -14.57 -5.85
C ILE A 159 -1.83 -13.33 -6.39
N PHE A 160 -1.56 -12.15 -5.83
CA PHE A 160 -2.19 -10.90 -6.29
C PHE A 160 -1.81 -10.57 -7.74
N MET A 161 -0.56 -10.80 -8.11
CA MET A 161 -0.05 -10.48 -9.45
C MET A 161 -0.62 -11.39 -10.55
N ARG A 162 -1.33 -12.48 -10.22
CA ARG A 162 -2.09 -13.27 -11.21
C ARG A 162 -3.18 -12.47 -11.90
N ARG A 163 -3.77 -11.50 -11.20
CA ARG A 163 -4.74 -10.53 -11.76
C ARG A 163 -4.12 -9.16 -12.02
N GLY A 164 -2.90 -8.92 -11.54
CA GLY A 164 -2.21 -7.63 -11.63
C GLY A 164 -2.91 -6.53 -10.84
N SER A 165 -2.43 -5.29 -10.99
CA SER A 165 -3.08 -4.11 -10.41
C SER A 165 -4.31 -3.70 -11.21
N PHE A 166 -5.29 -3.10 -10.54
CA PHE A 166 -6.47 -2.53 -11.18
C PHE A 166 -6.27 -1.03 -11.43
N ASP A 167 -7.15 -0.46 -12.26
CA ASP A 167 -7.17 0.98 -12.47
C ASP A 167 -7.55 1.70 -11.16
N TRP A 168 -6.89 2.82 -10.87
CA TRP A 168 -7.09 3.59 -9.65
C TRP A 168 -8.36 4.45 -9.68
N GLU A 169 -8.83 4.80 -10.88
CA GLU A 169 -9.93 5.75 -11.09
C GLU A 169 -11.14 5.09 -11.74
N VAL A 170 -11.00 3.87 -12.29
CA VAL A 170 -12.08 3.15 -12.97
C VAL A 170 -12.50 1.92 -12.19
N GLU A 171 -13.79 1.85 -11.86
CA GLU A 171 -14.42 0.67 -11.27
C GLU A 171 -14.47 -0.48 -12.29
N GLN A 172 -13.86 -1.61 -11.96
CA GLN A 172 -13.80 -2.78 -12.83
C GLN A 172 -14.93 -3.78 -12.57
N PHE A 173 -15.59 -3.68 -11.42
CA PHE A 173 -16.65 -4.59 -11.01
C PHE A 173 -17.94 -3.85 -10.65
N PRO A 174 -18.56 -3.15 -11.61
CA PRO A 174 -19.80 -2.42 -11.38
C PRO A 174 -20.90 -3.36 -10.89
N THR A 175 -21.54 -3.00 -9.78
CA THR A 175 -22.79 -3.63 -9.35
C THR A 175 -23.91 -3.22 -10.32
N ASN A 176 -24.39 -4.17 -11.12
CA ASN A 176 -25.58 -4.02 -11.96
C ASN A 176 -26.86 -3.88 -11.13
#